data_AF-S9PGM5-F1
#
_entry.id   AF-S9PGM5-F1
#
_cell.length_a   1.000
_cell.length_b   1.000
_cell.length_c   1.000
_cell.angle_alpha   90.00
_cell.angle_beta   90.00
_cell.angle_gamma   90.00
#
_symmetry.space_group_name_H-M   'P 1'
#
loop_
_entity.id
_entity.type
_entity.pdbx_description
1 polymer ?
#
loop_
_entity_poly.entity_id
_entity_poly.type
_entity_poly.pdbx_seq_one_letter_code
_entity_poly.pdbx_strand_id
1 'polypeptide(L)' 'MTTAAELLKTPVSINVIDVDAFFDDPIFTTSYSFKEADFVNGSVEIPISSDGVSKLKLRLTQAQ' A
#
# COMPACT_ATOMS: atom_id res chain seq x y z
N MET A 1 -4.43 12.51 -10.80
CA MET A 1 -3.54 11.38 -11.15
C MET A 1 -2.31 11.51 -10.29
N THR A 2 -1.95 10.51 -9.49
CA THR A 2 -0.73 10.56 -8.68
C THR A 2 0.44 10.04 -9.51
N THR A 3 1.54 10.78 -9.55
CA THR A 3 2.74 10.44 -10.33
C THR A 3 3.73 9.61 -9.51
N ALA A 4 4.62 8.87 -10.18
CA ALA A 4 5.71 8.15 -9.52
C ALA A 4 6.62 9.10 -8.70
N ALA A 5 6.86 10.31 -9.21
CA ALA A 5 7.67 11.33 -8.53
C ALA A 5 7.05 11.82 -7.22
N GLU A 6 5.72 11.81 -7.10
CA GLU A 6 5.02 12.14 -5.86
C GLU A 6 5.08 10.98 -4.86
N LEU A 7 4.87 9.74 -5.33
CA LEU A 7 4.93 8.53 -4.50
C LEU A 7 6.33 8.25 -3.94
N LEU A 8 7.40 8.68 -4.63
CA LEU A 8 8.78 8.59 -4.14
C LEU A 8 9.10 9.58 -3.01
N LYS A 9 8.35 10.68 -2.91
CA LYS A 9 8.62 11.77 -1.94
C LYS A 9 7.83 11.62 -0.66
N THR A 10 6.67 10.97 -0.74
CA THR A 10 5.71 10.93 0.37
C THR A 10 5.33 9.48 0.67
N PRO A 11 5.52 9.00 1.91
CA PRO A 11 5.01 7.70 2.33
C PRO A 11 3.49 7.63 2.18
N VAL A 12 2.99 6.48 1.74
CA VAL A 12 1.55 6.20 1.68
C VAL A 12 1.14 5.49 2.96
N SER A 13 0.11 6.01 3.62
CA SER A 13 -0.52 5.35 4.77
C SER A 13 -1.54 4.33 4.29
N ILE A 14 -1.53 3.14 4.90
CA ILE A 14 -2.43 2.05 4.61
C ILE A 14 -3.11 1.66 5.92
N ASN A 15 -4.44 1.77 5.93
CA ASN A 15 -5.28 1.35 7.03
C ASN A 15 -6.10 0.14 6.58
N VAL A 16 -6.00 -0.94 7.34
CA VAL A 16 -6.80 -2.15 7.17
C VAL A 16 -7.93 -2.06 8.17
N ILE A 17 -9.15 -2.16 7.66
CA ILE A 17 -10.37 -2.06 8.42
C ILE A 17 -11.06 -3.42 8.31
N ASP A 18 -11.45 -3.99 9.44
CA ASP A 18 -12.40 -5.07 9.45
C ASP A 18 -13.80 -4.47 9.23
N VAL A 19 -14.43 -4.86 8.12
CA VAL A 19 -15.72 -4.32 7.71
C VAL A 19 -16.77 -5.34 8.08
N ASP A 20 -17.48 -5.09 9.17
CA ASP A 20 -18.69 -5.82 9.53
C ASP A 20 -19.95 -4.97 9.29
N ALA A 21 -21.12 -5.55 9.55
CA ALA A 21 -22.40 -4.86 9.26
C ALA A 21 -22.70 -3.68 10.21
N PHE A 22 -21.89 -3.46 11.25
CA PHE A 22 -22.19 -2.57 12.36
C PHE A 22 -21.09 -1.54 12.65
N PHE A 23 -19.81 -1.90 12.51
CA PHE A 23 -18.66 -1.05 12.79
C PHE A 23 -17.48 -1.34 11.86
N ASP A 24 -16.88 -0.26 11.37
CA ASP A 24 -15.61 -0.28 10.64
C ASP A 24 -14.46 -0.19 11.66
N ASP A 25 -13.89 -1.32 12.05
CA ASP A 25 -12.84 -1.39 13.08
C ASP A 25 -11.43 -1.40 12.46
N PRO A 26 -10.57 -0.41 12.75
CA PRO A 26 -9.18 -0.43 12.28
C PRO A 26 -8.39 -1.55 12.96
N ILE A 27 -7.94 -2.54 12.19
CA ILE A 27 -7.21 -3.71 12.70
C ILE A 27 -5.70 -3.63 12.46
N PHE A 28 -5.26 -2.83 11.48
CA PHE A 28 -3.84 -2.66 11.19
C PHE A 28 -3.57 -1.35 10.45
N THR A 29 -2.51 -0.66 10.85
CA THR A 29 -2.03 0.55 10.15
C THR A 29 -0.55 0.39 9.85
N THR A 30 -0.18 0.68 8.61
CA THR A 30 1.21 0.69 8.17
C THR A 30 1.46 1.86 7.23
N SER A 31 2.73 2.19 7.03
CA SER A 31 3.16 3.16 6.03
C SER A 31 4.15 2.50 5.07
N TYR A 32 4.03 2.85 3.79
CA TYR A 32 4.93 2.36 2.75
C TYR A 32 5.59 3.52 2.00
N SER A 33 6.92 3.49 1.94
CA SER A 33 7.71 4.42 1.15
C SER A 33 8.16 3.72 -0.12
N PHE A 34 7.69 4.22 -1.27
CA PHE A 34 8.08 3.69 -2.56
C PHE A 34 9.55 3.93 -2.86
N LYS A 35 10.14 2.99 -3.59
CA LYS A 35 11.51 3.06 -4.11
C LYS A 35 11.47 2.99 -5.62
N GLU A 36 12.50 3.51 -6.28
CA GLU A 36 12.60 3.46 -7.75
C GLU A 36 12.52 2.01 -8.28
N ALA A 37 13.11 1.06 -7.54
CA ALA A 37 13.04 -0.36 -7.86
C ALA A 37 11.60 -0.92 -7.93
N ASP A 38 10.66 -0.38 -7.16
CA ASP A 38 9.26 -0.83 -7.17
C ASP A 38 8.60 -0.50 -8.51
N PHE A 39 8.88 0.68 -9.06
CA PHE A 39 8.37 1.11 -10.35
C PHE A 39 8.99 0.34 -11.51
N VAL A 40 10.27 -0.02 -11.40
CA VAL A 40 10.96 -0.89 -12.38
C VAL A 40 10.37 -2.30 -12.35
N ASN A 41 10.10 -2.84 -11.16
CA ASN A 41 9.46 -4.14 -10.98
C ASN A 41 7.96 -4.15 -11.36
N GLY A 42 7.34 -2.96 -11.48
CA GLY A 42 5.93 -2.79 -11.83
C GLY A 42 4.95 -3.30 -10.77
N SER A 43 5.43 -3.70 -9.60
CA SER A 43 4.59 -4.13 -8.48
C SER A 43 5.31 -4.04 -7.14
N VAL A 44 4.52 -3.96 -6.07
CA VAL A 44 4.99 -3.97 -4.68
C VAL A 44 4.11 -4.87 -3.82
N GLU A 45 4.70 -5.52 -2.83
CA GLU A 45 3.99 -6.27 -1.79
C GLU A 45 4.19 -5.61 -0.44
N ILE A 46 3.10 -5.29 0.23
CA ILE A 46 3.09 -4.56 1.50
C ILE A 46 2.44 -5.44 2.57
N PRO A 47 3.13 -5.80 3.66
CA PRO A 47 2.51 -6.50 4.77
C PRO A 47 1.38 -5.68 5.38
N ILE A 48 0.21 -6.30 5.53
CA ILE A 48 -1.02 -5.68 6.08
C ILE A 48 -1.50 -6.40 7.34
N SER A 49 -0.57 -7.05 8.05
CA SER A 49 -0.81 -7.83 9.26
C SER A 49 0.47 -7.87 10.09
N SER A 50 0.34 -8.00 11.41
CA SER A 50 1.46 -8.04 12.34
C SER A 50 2.33 -9.30 12.21
N ASP A 51 1.76 -10.40 11.71
CA ASP A 51 2.48 -11.66 11.44
C ASP A 51 3.15 -11.68 10.06
N GLY A 52 2.88 -10.69 9.21
CA GLY A 52 3.41 -10.57 7.86
C GLY A 52 2.86 -11.60 6.86
N VAL A 53 1.85 -12.38 7.25
CA VAL A 53 1.25 -13.42 6.39
C VAL A 53 0.38 -12.77 5.33
N SER A 54 -0.47 -11.81 5.73
CA SER A 54 -1.33 -11.07 4.81
C SER A 54 -0.56 -9.93 4.17
N LYS A 55 -0.57 -9.90 2.83
CA LYS A 55 0.10 -8.87 2.02
C LYS A 55 -0.86 -8.25 1.01
N LEU A 56 -0.78 -6.93 0.88
CA LEU A 56 -1.40 -6.17 -0.19
C LEU A 56 -0.43 -6.09 -1.37
N LYS A 57 -0.83 -6.64 -2.52
CA LYS A 57 -0.07 -6.52 -3.76
C LYS A 57 -0.63 -5.40 -4.62
N LEU A 58 0.18 -4.38 -4.88
CA LEU A 58 -0.18 -3.27 -5.76
C LEU A 58 0.56 -3.42 -7.09
N ARG A 59 -0.19 -3.30 -8.20
CA ARG A 59 0.38 -3.20 -9.53
C ARG A 59 0.61 -1.73 -9.86
N LEU A 60 1.83 -1.39 -10.25
CA LEU A 60 2.21 -0.04 -10.65
C LEU A 60 2.14 0.04 -12.17
N THR A 61 1.14 0.74 -12.69
CA THR A 61 0.99 1.00 -14.12
C THR A 61 1.41 2.43 -14.43
N GLN A 62 2.22 2.62 -15.46
CA GLN A 62 2.47 3.96 -15.99
C GLN A 62 1.16 4.47 -16.62
N ALA A 63 0.69 5.62 -16.16
CA ALA A 63 -0.37 6.34 -16.86
C ALA A 63 0.19 6.81 -18.21
N GLN A 64 -0.50 6.44 -19.30
CA GLN A 64 -0.22 6.93 -20.65
C GLN A 64 -0.58 8.42 -20.78
#